data_AF-A0A087ARS2-F1
#
_entry.id   AF-A0A087ARS2-F1
#
_cell.length_a   1.000
_cell.length_b   1.000
_cell.length_c   1.000
_cell.angle_alpha   90.00
_cell.angle_beta   90.00
_cell.angle_gamma   90.00
#
_symmetry.space_group_name_H-M   'P 1'
#
loop_
_entity.id
_entity.type
_entity.pdbx_description
1 polymer ?
#
loop_
_entity_poly.entity_id
_entity_poly.type
_entity_poly.pdbx_seq_one_letter_code
_entity_poly.pdbx_strand_id
1 'polypeptide(L)'
;MVAPFPYESMRGRFDLRSYFVVGPQDCGRRTLLDVVAKALDGGASFVQLRAKDADVRDIVSMAADIAGEIRGHHAADRVAFVIDDRVDAAVEARHRGIKVDGVHIGQDDMDPREARLLLGNDAIVGLSAKTLEEVEAADALPAGTVDYLGAGPVHPTATKPDCRVADDGDGTLDGAAIDALCDASRFPVVVGGGVHVEDVPMLARSRAAGWFVVSAIAAADDPERATAALVDAWREVRGDGRHGYAQSVSDPHAMPAALTIATTDSSGGAGIAADLKAMLANDVFGMCVVAGITAQNTTGVQAIAPVDPTLVAQQIDSVFDDIRPDATKIGVIVGAASIEAVADRLQAHGAANIVVDPVMVATSGAELTEDEGVRAMTGRLLPLATLITPNIPEACALTGMAIAGRGDMETAARRLVTAYGCAALVKGGHGVDDASDVLAMPDGSVQWFEGERIDNPDTHGTGCTLSSAIAAHLALGEPLDQAIASAKRYLTGALRAMLDLGAGAGPMDHGHALH
;
A
#
# COMPACT_ATOMS: atom_id res chain seq x y z
N MET A 1 8.82 -4.83 26.08
CA MET A 1 8.31 -5.61 24.94
C MET A 1 6.88 -5.98 25.25
N VAL A 2 5.93 -5.44 24.49
CA VAL A 2 4.51 -5.85 24.54
C VAL A 2 4.43 -7.28 24.01
N ALA A 3 3.72 -8.17 24.71
CA ALA A 3 3.54 -9.53 24.23
C ALA A 3 2.73 -9.49 22.92
N PRO A 4 3.09 -10.27 21.89
CA PRO A 4 2.32 -10.32 20.65
C PRO A 4 0.87 -10.72 20.95
N PHE A 5 -0.07 -10.11 20.22
CA PHE A 5 -1.48 -10.44 20.32
C PHE A 5 -1.67 -11.95 20.10
N PRO A 6 -2.24 -12.70 21.07
CA PRO A 6 -2.13 -14.16 21.10
C PRO A 6 -3.10 -14.88 20.16
N TYR A 7 -3.85 -14.14 19.34
CA TYR A 7 -4.82 -14.68 18.41
C TYR A 7 -4.38 -14.44 16.98
N GLU A 8 -4.56 -15.45 16.14
CA GLU A 8 -4.37 -15.33 14.70
C GLU A 8 -5.35 -14.32 14.10
N SER A 9 -4.87 -13.51 13.16
CA SER A 9 -5.64 -12.48 12.47
C SER A 9 -6.95 -13.04 11.89
N MET A 10 -8.04 -12.30 12.11
CA MET A 10 -9.35 -12.61 11.53
C MET A 10 -9.58 -11.93 10.18
N ARG A 11 -8.68 -11.04 9.72
CA ARG A 11 -8.86 -10.21 8.51
C ARG A 11 -9.16 -11.00 7.23
N GLY A 12 -8.57 -12.19 7.08
CA GLY A 12 -8.78 -13.05 5.91
C GLY A 12 -9.90 -14.08 6.06
N ARG A 13 -10.65 -14.08 7.17
CA ARG A 13 -11.65 -15.13 7.46
C ARG A 13 -12.90 -14.70 8.22
N PHE A 14 -13.03 -13.43 8.62
CA PHE A 14 -14.23 -12.92 9.27
C PHE A 14 -15.48 -13.12 8.38
N ASP A 15 -16.65 -13.08 9.01
CA ASP A 15 -17.92 -13.39 8.35
C ASP A 15 -18.97 -12.35 8.72
N LEU A 16 -19.27 -11.44 7.80
CA LEU A 16 -20.21 -10.34 8.00
C LEU A 16 -21.68 -10.75 7.82
N ARG A 17 -21.98 -12.00 7.45
CA ARG A 17 -23.35 -12.42 7.11
C ARG A 17 -24.34 -12.23 8.25
N SER A 18 -23.88 -12.37 9.49
CA SER A 18 -24.68 -12.16 10.70
C SER A 18 -23.93 -11.29 11.69
N TYR A 19 -24.13 -9.98 11.57
CA TYR A 19 -23.46 -8.98 12.38
C TYR A 19 -24.39 -8.48 13.50
N PHE A 20 -24.03 -8.78 14.74
CA PHE A 20 -24.72 -8.27 15.92
C PHE A 20 -23.98 -7.11 16.57
N VAL A 21 -24.64 -5.97 16.71
CA VAL A 21 -24.14 -4.80 17.44
C VAL A 21 -24.89 -4.70 18.76
N VAL A 22 -24.17 -4.54 19.88
CA VAL A 22 -24.80 -4.52 21.21
C VAL A 22 -24.03 -3.69 22.23
N GLY A 23 -24.77 -2.97 23.05
CA GLY A 23 -24.26 -2.35 24.27
C GLY A 23 -25.17 -2.61 25.49
N PRO A 24 -24.70 -2.23 26.69
CA PRO A 24 -25.49 -2.34 27.92
C PRO A 24 -26.86 -1.65 27.81
N GLN A 25 -26.94 -0.53 27.11
CA GLN A 25 -28.16 0.24 26.90
C GLN A 25 -29.24 -0.51 26.09
N ASP A 26 -28.85 -1.49 25.28
CA ASP A 26 -29.74 -2.17 24.33
C ASP A 26 -30.42 -3.41 24.95
N CYS A 27 -29.94 -3.90 26.10
CA CYS A 27 -30.31 -5.20 26.66
C CYS A 27 -31.58 -5.19 27.54
N GLY A 28 -32.14 -4.00 27.80
CA GLY A 28 -33.33 -3.84 28.64
C GLY A 28 -33.11 -4.38 30.06
N ARG A 29 -33.82 -5.46 30.43
CA ARG A 29 -33.70 -6.11 31.75
C ARG A 29 -32.68 -7.27 31.79
N ARG A 30 -32.13 -7.65 30.64
CA ARG A 30 -31.13 -8.72 30.53
C ARG A 30 -29.73 -8.16 30.67
N THR A 31 -28.80 -9.01 31.08
CA THR A 31 -27.38 -8.66 31.06
C THR A 31 -26.84 -8.70 29.64
N LEU A 32 -25.85 -7.86 29.34
CA LEU A 32 -25.12 -7.88 28.06
C LEU A 32 -24.64 -9.29 27.68
N LEU A 33 -24.04 -10.02 28.62
CA LEU A 33 -23.51 -11.36 28.39
C LEU A 33 -24.59 -12.38 28.01
N ASP A 34 -25.73 -12.40 28.70
CA ASP A 34 -26.87 -13.27 28.35
C ASP A 34 -27.36 -13.02 26.90
N VAL A 35 -27.44 -11.75 26.49
CA VAL A 35 -27.88 -11.41 25.13
C VAL A 35 -26.83 -11.83 24.10
N VAL A 36 -25.53 -11.61 24.38
CA VAL A 36 -24.43 -12.04 23.50
C VAL A 36 -24.38 -13.57 23.38
N ALA A 37 -24.45 -14.30 24.49
CA ALA A 37 -24.45 -15.77 24.49
C ALA A 37 -25.59 -16.33 23.64
N LYS A 38 -26.80 -15.80 23.81
CA LYS A 38 -27.98 -16.18 23.00
C LYS A 38 -27.81 -15.85 21.53
N ALA A 39 -27.24 -14.69 21.20
CA ALA A 39 -26.94 -14.33 19.81
C ALA A 39 -25.92 -15.29 19.19
N LEU A 40 -24.90 -15.72 19.94
CA LEU A 40 -23.92 -16.72 19.49
C LEU A 40 -24.58 -18.09 19.24
N ASP A 41 -25.47 -18.52 20.14
CA ASP A 41 -26.24 -19.77 19.98
C ASP A 41 -27.18 -19.72 18.76
N GLY A 42 -27.78 -18.56 18.50
CA GLY A 42 -28.58 -18.31 17.31
C GLY A 42 -27.77 -18.13 16.02
N GLY A 43 -26.44 -18.13 16.08
CA GLY A 43 -25.56 -18.18 14.92
C GLY A 43 -24.95 -16.84 14.48
N ALA A 44 -24.87 -15.83 15.36
CA ALA A 44 -24.12 -14.60 15.08
C ALA A 44 -22.65 -14.92 14.74
N SER A 45 -22.15 -14.32 13.66
CA SER A 45 -20.79 -14.55 13.14
C SER A 45 -19.85 -13.36 13.34
N PHE A 46 -20.41 -12.20 13.68
CA PHE A 46 -19.68 -10.97 13.95
C PHE A 46 -20.35 -10.22 15.11
N VAL A 47 -19.57 -9.79 16.10
CA VAL A 47 -20.05 -9.05 17.27
C VAL A 47 -19.34 -7.71 17.36
N GLN A 48 -20.09 -6.64 17.65
CA GLN A 48 -19.55 -5.32 17.99
C GLN A 48 -20.05 -4.87 19.35
N LEU A 49 -19.12 -4.53 20.23
CA LEU A 49 -19.44 -3.88 21.51
C LEU A 49 -19.57 -2.38 21.29
N ARG A 50 -20.77 -1.86 21.57
CA ARG A 50 -21.10 -0.43 21.46
C ARG A 50 -21.51 0.14 22.80
N ALA A 51 -20.55 0.72 23.54
CA ALA A 51 -20.79 1.29 24.86
C ALA A 51 -20.49 2.80 24.87
N LYS A 52 -21.45 3.60 24.39
CA LYS A 52 -21.30 5.04 24.16
C LYS A 52 -20.94 5.87 25.40
N ASP A 53 -21.50 5.49 26.55
CA ASP A 53 -21.38 6.25 27.79
C ASP A 53 -20.34 5.65 28.76
N ALA A 54 -19.56 4.66 28.31
CA ALA A 54 -18.58 3.95 29.13
C ALA A 54 -17.16 4.51 28.94
N ASP A 55 -16.37 4.48 30.02
CA ASP A 55 -14.95 4.78 29.94
C ASP A 55 -14.14 3.60 29.37
N VAL A 56 -12.84 3.80 29.09
CA VAL A 56 -11.97 2.75 28.55
C VAL A 56 -11.95 1.52 29.44
N ARG A 57 -11.89 1.70 30.76
CA ARG A 57 -11.76 0.60 31.71
C ARG A 57 -12.99 -0.29 31.67
N ASP A 58 -14.17 0.32 31.64
CA ASP A 58 -15.44 -0.39 31.58
C ASP A 58 -15.60 -1.10 30.23
N ILE A 59 -15.23 -0.45 29.12
CA ILE A 59 -15.22 -1.06 27.79
C ILE A 59 -14.31 -2.29 27.75
N VAL A 60 -13.08 -2.17 28.24
CA VAL A 60 -12.12 -3.28 28.27
C VAL A 60 -12.60 -4.42 29.18
N SER A 61 -13.27 -4.10 30.29
CA SER A 61 -13.90 -5.10 31.15
C SER A 61 -15.01 -5.87 30.42
N MET A 62 -15.94 -5.15 29.79
CA MET A 62 -17.01 -5.77 29.01
C MET A 62 -16.47 -6.59 27.83
N ALA A 63 -15.42 -6.10 27.16
CA ALA A 63 -14.75 -6.82 26.09
C ALA A 63 -14.09 -8.11 26.60
N ALA A 64 -13.52 -8.11 27.80
CA ALA A 64 -12.97 -9.32 28.42
C ALA A 64 -14.06 -10.37 28.66
N ASP A 65 -15.22 -9.95 29.15
CA ASP A 65 -16.34 -10.85 29.41
C ASP A 65 -16.91 -11.42 28.10
N ILE A 66 -17.14 -10.59 27.08
CA ILE A 66 -17.60 -11.04 25.74
C ILE A 66 -16.59 -11.99 25.09
N ALA A 67 -15.29 -11.68 25.17
CA ALA A 67 -14.25 -12.57 24.66
C ALA A 67 -14.23 -13.92 25.40
N GLY A 68 -14.58 -13.92 26.69
CA GLY A 68 -14.80 -15.12 27.50
C GLY A 68 -15.95 -15.98 26.97
N GLU A 69 -17.10 -15.38 26.68
CA GLU A 69 -18.25 -16.07 26.08
C GLU A 69 -17.91 -16.65 24.71
N ILE A 70 -17.33 -15.85 23.80
CA ILE A 70 -16.90 -16.33 22.47
C ILE A 70 -15.98 -17.56 22.58
N ARG A 71 -15.07 -17.56 23.56
CA ARG A 71 -14.21 -18.71 23.84
C ARG A 71 -14.99 -19.90 24.40
N GLY A 72 -15.93 -19.66 25.32
CA GLY A 72 -16.81 -20.67 25.90
C GLY A 72 -17.68 -21.40 24.87
N HIS A 73 -18.11 -20.68 23.82
CA HIS A 73 -18.84 -21.26 22.68
C HIS A 73 -17.93 -21.90 21.62
N HIS A 74 -16.63 -22.08 21.91
CA HIS A 74 -15.62 -22.56 20.97
C HIS A 74 -15.69 -21.83 19.62
N ALA A 75 -15.85 -20.50 19.69
CA ALA A 75 -16.13 -19.66 18.53
C ALA A 75 -15.02 -18.66 18.21
N ALA A 76 -13.85 -18.79 18.84
CA ALA A 76 -12.78 -17.81 18.72
C ALA A 76 -12.18 -17.68 17.30
N ASP A 77 -12.26 -18.72 16.49
CA ASP A 77 -11.77 -18.79 15.11
C ASP A 77 -12.84 -18.47 14.06
N ARG A 78 -14.11 -18.42 14.46
CA ARG A 78 -15.27 -18.24 13.57
C ARG A 78 -16.07 -16.96 13.82
N VAL A 79 -16.02 -16.40 15.03
CA VAL A 79 -16.69 -15.14 15.39
C VAL A 79 -15.66 -14.04 15.55
N ALA A 80 -15.81 -13.01 14.72
CA ALA A 80 -15.05 -11.78 14.85
C ALA A 80 -15.69 -10.86 15.90
N PHE A 81 -14.87 -10.19 16.71
CA PHE A 81 -15.30 -9.28 17.76
C PHE A 81 -14.56 -7.94 17.69
N VAL A 82 -15.30 -6.84 17.51
CA VAL A 82 -14.75 -5.49 17.42
C VAL A 82 -15.36 -4.54 18.45
N ILE A 83 -14.69 -3.42 18.69
CA ILE A 83 -15.18 -2.31 19.53
C ILE A 83 -15.61 -1.14 18.65
N ASP A 84 -16.76 -0.54 18.96
CA ASP A 84 -17.27 0.66 18.30
C ASP A 84 -16.50 1.90 18.78
N ASP A 85 -16.01 2.72 17.84
CA ASP A 85 -15.39 4.05 17.94
C ASP A 85 -14.09 4.18 18.78
N ARG A 86 -13.92 3.33 19.79
CA ARG A 86 -12.90 3.43 20.84
C ARG A 86 -11.64 2.63 20.53
N VAL A 87 -10.84 3.17 19.60
CA VAL A 87 -9.53 2.60 19.20
C VAL A 87 -8.59 2.43 20.40
N ASP A 88 -8.60 3.41 21.31
CA ASP A 88 -7.85 3.36 22.58
C ASP A 88 -8.20 2.12 23.43
N ALA A 89 -9.49 1.81 23.56
CA ALA A 89 -9.95 0.62 24.28
C ALA A 89 -9.60 -0.68 23.57
N ALA A 90 -9.67 -0.72 22.24
CA ALA A 90 -9.27 -1.90 21.46
C ALA A 90 -7.76 -2.18 21.58
N VAL A 91 -6.92 -1.15 21.54
CA VAL A 91 -5.48 -1.26 21.77
C VAL A 91 -5.20 -1.80 23.18
N GLU A 92 -5.81 -1.23 24.22
CA GLU A 92 -5.61 -1.71 25.60
C GLU A 92 -6.06 -3.18 25.74
N ALA A 93 -7.22 -3.54 25.20
CA ALA A 93 -7.73 -4.91 25.25
C ALA A 93 -6.75 -5.90 24.59
N ARG A 94 -6.25 -5.57 23.40
CA ARG A 94 -5.28 -6.40 22.67
C ARG A 94 -3.95 -6.53 23.41
N HIS A 95 -3.44 -5.44 24.00
CA HIS A 95 -2.23 -5.46 24.84
C HIS A 95 -2.39 -6.36 26.07
N ARG A 96 -3.61 -6.48 26.60
CA ARG A 96 -3.96 -7.38 27.71
C ARG A 96 -4.23 -8.82 27.26
N GLY A 97 -4.11 -9.13 25.97
CA GLY A 97 -4.37 -10.46 25.41
C GLY A 97 -5.85 -10.83 25.37
N ILE A 98 -6.76 -9.86 25.44
CA ILE A 98 -8.20 -10.08 25.29
C ILE A 98 -8.52 -10.20 23.80
N LYS A 99 -9.39 -11.13 23.42
CA LYS A 99 -9.77 -11.41 22.03
C LYS A 99 -10.62 -10.28 21.42
N VAL A 100 -10.00 -9.15 21.11
CA VAL A 100 -10.60 -8.06 20.33
C VAL A 100 -9.91 -8.04 18.98
N ASP A 101 -10.64 -8.43 17.94
CA ASP A 101 -10.12 -8.58 16.60
C ASP A 101 -9.95 -7.24 15.89
N GLY A 102 -10.58 -6.17 16.38
CA GLY A 102 -10.47 -4.86 15.73
C GLY A 102 -11.44 -3.80 16.23
N VAL A 103 -11.73 -2.85 15.35
CA VAL A 103 -12.60 -1.69 15.59
C VAL A 103 -13.56 -1.45 14.44
N HIS A 104 -14.69 -0.82 14.74
CA HIS A 104 -15.53 -0.14 13.76
C HIS A 104 -15.54 1.35 14.07
N ILE A 105 -15.40 2.18 13.05
CA ILE A 105 -15.18 3.62 13.18
C ILE A 105 -16.25 4.37 12.39
N GLY A 106 -16.84 5.41 12.98
CA GLY A 106 -17.71 6.36 12.31
C GLY A 106 -16.95 7.44 11.52
N GLN A 107 -17.68 8.30 10.81
CA GLN A 107 -17.09 9.36 9.98
C GLN A 107 -16.47 10.50 10.80
N ASP A 108 -16.97 10.72 12.02
CA ASP A 108 -16.52 11.80 12.91
C ASP A 108 -15.50 11.32 13.97
N ASP A 109 -15.08 10.06 13.90
CA ASP A 109 -14.19 9.42 14.86
C ASP A 109 -12.70 9.51 14.43
N MET A 110 -11.85 8.67 15.02
CA MET A 110 -10.43 8.59 14.68
C MET A 110 -10.22 8.25 13.19
N ASP A 111 -9.27 8.93 12.54
CA ASP A 111 -8.91 8.63 11.15
C ASP A 111 -8.53 7.13 10.99
N PRO A 112 -9.08 6.42 9.99
CA PRO A 112 -8.78 5.00 9.77
C PRO A 112 -7.28 4.69 9.59
N ARG A 113 -6.49 5.64 9.08
CA ARG A 113 -5.04 5.51 8.93
C ARG A 113 -4.35 5.48 10.29
N GLU A 114 -4.75 6.34 11.20
CA GLU A 114 -4.25 6.37 12.58
C GLU A 114 -4.68 5.11 13.35
N ALA A 115 -5.93 4.68 13.17
CA ALA A 115 -6.40 3.44 13.76
C ALA A 115 -5.58 2.22 13.29
N ARG A 116 -5.26 2.18 11.98
CA ARG A 116 -4.38 1.13 11.41
C ARG A 116 -2.98 1.18 12.01
N LEU A 117 -2.38 2.36 12.15
CA LEU A 117 -1.06 2.54 12.76
C LEU A 117 -1.03 2.03 14.21
N LEU A 118 -2.08 2.31 14.99
CA LEU A 118 -2.15 1.94 16.41
C LEU A 118 -2.45 0.45 16.63
N LEU A 119 -3.34 -0.14 15.83
CA LEU A 119 -3.80 -1.53 15.99
C LEU A 119 -2.93 -2.55 15.24
N GLY A 120 -2.16 -2.09 14.26
CA GLY A 120 -1.33 -2.90 13.40
C GLY A 120 -2.10 -3.59 12.26
N ASN A 121 -1.36 -4.34 11.44
CA ASN A 121 -1.89 -5.00 10.24
C ASN A 121 -2.78 -6.21 10.53
N ASP A 122 -2.83 -6.73 11.75
CA ASP A 122 -3.64 -7.92 12.06
C ASP A 122 -5.06 -7.59 12.53
N ALA A 123 -5.34 -6.32 12.83
CA ALA A 123 -6.65 -5.90 13.32
C ALA A 123 -7.64 -5.67 12.17
N ILE A 124 -8.91 -5.98 12.40
CA ILE A 124 -10.02 -5.59 11.51
C ILE A 124 -10.32 -4.11 11.74
N VAL A 125 -10.41 -3.33 10.67
CA VAL A 125 -10.87 -1.93 10.69
C VAL A 125 -12.09 -1.80 9.81
N GLY A 126 -13.26 -1.63 10.42
CA GLY A 126 -14.50 -1.29 9.72
C GLY A 126 -14.72 0.22 9.69
N LEU A 127 -15.30 0.72 8.60
CA LEU A 127 -15.63 2.15 8.47
C LEU A 127 -17.12 2.31 8.11
N SER A 128 -17.81 3.24 8.75
CA SER A 128 -19.17 3.62 8.33
C SER A 128 -19.12 4.37 7.00
N ALA A 129 -19.87 3.95 5.97
CA ALA A 129 -19.99 4.67 4.70
C ALA A 129 -21.42 4.55 4.16
N LYS A 130 -22.07 5.69 3.96
CA LYS A 130 -23.52 5.84 3.74
C LYS A 130 -23.84 6.45 2.38
N THR A 131 -22.88 7.13 1.75
CA THR A 131 -23.02 7.73 0.43
C THR A 131 -21.98 7.15 -0.53
N LEU A 132 -22.20 7.31 -1.84
CA LEU A 132 -21.20 6.94 -2.84
C LEU A 132 -19.89 7.71 -2.63
N GLU A 133 -19.98 8.99 -2.26
CA GLU A 133 -18.80 9.82 -1.97
C GLU A 133 -17.98 9.26 -0.80
N GLU A 134 -18.63 8.81 0.28
CA GLU A 134 -17.95 8.19 1.42
C GLU A 134 -17.31 6.84 1.04
N VAL A 135 -17.96 6.07 0.15
CA VAL A 135 -17.39 4.82 -0.39
C VAL A 135 -16.16 5.11 -1.25
N GLU A 136 -16.24 6.07 -2.17
CA GLU A 136 -15.12 6.48 -3.03
C GLU A 136 -13.95 7.03 -2.19
N ALA A 137 -14.24 7.80 -1.14
CA ALA A 137 -13.24 8.28 -0.20
C ALA A 137 -12.56 7.13 0.55
N ALA A 138 -13.32 6.11 0.98
CA ALA A 138 -12.74 4.92 1.60
C ALA A 138 -11.88 4.11 0.62
N ASP A 139 -12.32 3.97 -0.64
CA ASP A 139 -11.60 3.27 -1.70
C ASP A 139 -10.28 3.98 -2.07
N ALA A 140 -10.22 5.30 -1.92
CA ALA A 140 -9.01 6.10 -2.11
C ALA A 140 -7.99 5.97 -0.96
N LEU A 141 -8.33 5.34 0.17
CA LEU A 141 -7.38 5.11 1.26
C LEU A 141 -6.27 4.13 0.83
N PRO A 142 -5.07 4.17 1.46
CA PRO A 142 -4.03 3.19 1.21
C PRO A 142 -4.52 1.75 1.41
N ALA A 143 -4.02 0.82 0.59
CA ALA A 143 -4.39 -0.59 0.67
C ALA A 143 -4.15 -1.15 2.09
N GLY A 144 -5.06 -2.01 2.54
CA GLY A 144 -5.00 -2.58 3.89
C GLY A 144 -5.42 -1.64 5.03
N THR A 145 -5.80 -0.38 4.78
CA THR A 145 -6.29 0.53 5.82
C THR A 145 -7.63 0.04 6.40
N VAL A 146 -8.63 -0.17 5.54
CA VAL A 146 -10.00 -0.59 5.89
C VAL A 146 -10.26 -2.00 5.37
N ASP A 147 -11.08 -2.77 6.10
CA ASP A 147 -11.39 -4.17 5.82
C ASP A 147 -12.84 -4.40 5.36
N TYR A 148 -13.77 -3.55 5.81
CA TYR A 148 -15.18 -3.59 5.41
C TYR A 148 -15.86 -2.24 5.62
N LEU A 149 -16.99 -2.02 4.93
CA LEU A 149 -17.84 -0.83 5.11
C LEU A 149 -19.18 -1.18 5.76
N GLY A 150 -19.67 -0.30 6.62
CA GLY A 150 -21.01 -0.37 7.20
C GLY A 150 -21.93 0.69 6.60
N ALA A 151 -22.98 0.28 5.90
CA ALA A 151 -23.95 1.16 5.25
C ALA A 151 -25.35 1.07 5.90
N GLY A 152 -26.13 2.15 5.81
CA GLY A 152 -27.47 2.24 6.38
C GLY A 152 -27.98 3.67 6.44
N PRO A 153 -29.26 3.88 6.77
CA PRO A 153 -30.19 2.89 7.32
C PRO A 153 -31.08 2.23 6.24
N VAL A 154 -31.59 1.02 6.49
CA VAL A 154 -32.67 0.41 5.69
C VAL A 154 -34.04 0.94 6.13
N HIS A 155 -34.20 1.21 7.43
CA HIS A 155 -35.40 1.84 8.00
C HIS A 155 -35.01 2.92 9.02
N PRO A 156 -35.82 3.98 9.20
CA PRO A 156 -35.56 4.99 10.23
C PRO A 156 -35.46 4.34 11.61
N THR A 157 -34.36 4.60 12.34
CA THR A 157 -34.10 3.97 13.64
C THR A 157 -33.58 4.98 14.66
N ALA A 158 -34.05 4.87 15.90
CA ALA A 158 -33.58 5.69 17.02
C ALA A 158 -32.23 5.19 17.60
N THR A 159 -31.76 4.01 17.19
CA THR A 159 -30.61 3.33 17.82
C THR A 159 -29.26 3.87 17.31
N LYS A 160 -29.26 4.47 16.11
CA LYS A 160 -28.08 5.07 15.44
C LYS A 160 -28.52 6.34 14.67
N PRO A 161 -28.70 7.50 15.35
CA PRO A 161 -29.23 8.74 14.73
C PRO A 161 -28.29 9.35 13.68
N ASP A 162 -27.03 8.93 13.68
CA ASP A 162 -25.99 9.23 12.70
C ASP A 162 -26.20 8.49 11.36
N CYS A 163 -27.02 7.43 11.29
CA CYS A 163 -27.43 6.80 10.02
C CYS A 163 -28.48 7.64 9.29
N ARG A 164 -28.20 8.87 8.86
CA ARG A 164 -29.05 9.59 7.91
C ARG A 164 -28.24 9.88 6.65
N VAL A 165 -28.73 9.39 5.51
CA VAL A 165 -28.20 9.78 4.20
C VAL A 165 -28.76 11.16 3.88
N ALA A 166 -27.89 12.17 3.73
CA ALA A 166 -28.31 13.49 3.29
C ALA A 166 -28.21 13.58 1.76
N ASP A 167 -29.34 13.44 1.08
CA ASP A 167 -29.92 14.41 0.14
C ASP A 167 -31.12 13.79 -0.60
N ASP A 168 -32.25 14.52 -0.57
CA ASP A 168 -33.55 14.28 -1.24
C ASP A 168 -34.13 12.85 -1.21
N GLY A 169 -34.70 12.46 -0.05
CA GLY A 169 -35.50 11.24 0.14
C GLY A 169 -35.91 11.01 1.60
N ASP A 170 -36.54 9.88 1.93
CA ASP A 170 -36.81 9.47 3.32
C ASP A 170 -35.54 9.04 4.09
N GLY A 171 -34.40 9.00 3.40
CA GLY A 171 -33.07 8.73 3.96
C GLY A 171 -32.79 7.25 4.17
N THR A 172 -33.53 6.34 3.52
CA THR A 172 -33.34 4.88 3.62
C THR A 172 -32.74 4.26 2.35
N LEU A 173 -32.07 3.12 2.51
CA LEU A 173 -31.46 2.36 1.43
C LEU A 173 -32.40 1.25 0.92
N ASP A 174 -32.76 1.32 -0.36
CA ASP A 174 -33.41 0.21 -1.06
C ASP A 174 -32.38 -0.75 -1.69
N GLY A 175 -32.85 -1.84 -2.30
CA GLY A 175 -31.97 -2.83 -2.91
C GLY A 175 -31.06 -2.28 -4.02
N ALA A 176 -31.53 -1.30 -4.80
CA ALA A 176 -30.77 -0.72 -5.89
C ALA A 176 -29.68 0.23 -5.37
N ALA A 177 -29.98 1.03 -4.35
CA ALA A 177 -29.00 1.86 -3.67
C ALA A 177 -27.91 1.02 -2.99
N ILE A 178 -28.29 -0.10 -2.37
CA ILE A 178 -27.33 -1.05 -1.77
C ILE A 178 -26.39 -1.62 -2.84
N ASP A 179 -26.95 -2.06 -3.98
CA ASP A 179 -26.13 -2.59 -5.08
C ASP A 179 -25.18 -1.54 -5.65
N ALA A 180 -25.63 -0.28 -5.75
CA ALA A 180 -24.78 0.83 -6.20
C ALA A 180 -23.58 1.07 -5.26
N LEU A 181 -23.81 1.08 -3.93
CA LEU A 181 -22.73 1.22 -2.94
C LEU A 181 -21.77 0.04 -2.99
N CYS A 182 -22.29 -1.18 -3.15
CA CYS A 182 -21.46 -2.39 -3.25
C CYS A 182 -20.63 -2.42 -4.54
N ASP A 183 -21.20 -2.00 -5.66
CA ASP A 183 -20.49 -1.95 -6.95
C ASP A 183 -19.40 -0.87 -6.98
N ALA A 184 -19.60 0.23 -6.24
CA ALA A 184 -18.62 1.30 -6.09
C ALA A 184 -17.50 0.97 -5.09
N SER A 185 -17.65 -0.07 -4.26
CA SER A 185 -16.68 -0.39 -3.22
C SER A 185 -15.81 -1.59 -3.57
N ARG A 186 -14.51 -1.45 -3.33
CA ARG A 186 -13.56 -2.58 -3.31
C ARG A 186 -13.65 -3.41 -2.02
N PHE A 187 -14.41 -2.96 -1.02
CA PHE A 187 -14.56 -3.61 0.28
C PHE A 187 -15.91 -4.33 0.40
N PRO A 188 -16.01 -5.40 1.19
CA PRO A 188 -17.31 -5.97 1.53
C PRO A 188 -18.16 -4.95 2.32
N VAL A 189 -19.41 -4.73 1.88
CA VAL A 189 -20.34 -3.79 2.51
C VAL A 189 -21.40 -4.53 3.32
N VAL A 190 -21.45 -4.32 4.64
CA VAL A 190 -22.53 -4.80 5.51
C VAL A 190 -23.60 -3.73 5.67
N VAL A 191 -24.88 -4.12 5.58
CA VAL A 191 -26.00 -3.16 5.57
C VAL A 191 -26.87 -3.31 6.81
N GLY A 192 -27.29 -2.20 7.40
CA GLY A 192 -28.11 -2.23 8.61
C GLY A 192 -28.84 -0.93 8.87
N GLY A 193 -29.25 -0.74 10.12
CA GLY A 193 -30.11 0.37 10.53
C GLY A 193 -31.59 0.04 10.33
N GLY A 194 -32.25 -0.36 11.41
CA GLY A 194 -33.69 -0.68 11.42
C GLY A 194 -34.09 -1.99 10.71
N VAL A 195 -33.12 -2.85 10.37
CA VAL A 195 -33.38 -4.13 9.70
C VAL A 195 -34.18 -5.10 10.59
N HIS A 196 -35.22 -5.68 10.01
CA HIS A 196 -36.04 -6.75 10.56
C HIS A 196 -35.93 -8.03 9.71
N VAL A 197 -36.52 -9.14 10.18
CA VAL A 197 -36.42 -10.44 9.50
C VAL A 197 -37.05 -10.42 8.10
N GLU A 198 -38.05 -9.58 7.89
CA GLU A 198 -38.73 -9.39 6.61
C GLU A 198 -37.84 -8.73 5.55
N ASP A 199 -36.81 -7.98 5.96
CA ASP A 199 -35.88 -7.30 5.07
C ASP A 199 -34.74 -8.20 4.61
N VAL A 200 -34.42 -9.23 5.40
CA VAL A 200 -33.26 -10.12 5.15
C VAL A 200 -33.31 -10.76 3.75
N PRO A 201 -34.46 -11.23 3.22
CA PRO A 201 -34.51 -11.74 1.86
C PRO A 201 -34.15 -10.71 0.77
N MET A 202 -34.42 -9.42 0.99
CA MET A 202 -34.02 -8.35 0.07
C MET A 202 -32.51 -8.14 0.13
N LEU A 203 -31.94 -8.05 1.33
CA LEU A 203 -30.49 -7.91 1.54
C LEU A 203 -29.71 -9.13 1.01
N ALA A 204 -30.27 -10.33 1.14
CA ALA A 204 -29.65 -11.54 0.65
C ALA A 204 -29.65 -11.64 -0.89
N ARG A 205 -30.61 -10.99 -1.57
CA ARG A 205 -30.65 -10.87 -3.03
C ARG A 205 -29.78 -9.75 -3.59
N SER A 206 -29.44 -8.75 -2.77
CA SER A 206 -28.52 -7.67 -3.16
C SER A 206 -27.06 -8.13 -3.05
N ARG A 207 -26.13 -7.24 -3.39
CA ARG A 207 -24.68 -7.47 -3.31
C ARG A 207 -24.08 -7.29 -1.92
N ALA A 208 -24.88 -6.89 -0.92
CA ALA A 208 -24.42 -6.73 0.46
C ALA A 208 -23.66 -7.97 0.96
N ALA A 209 -22.58 -7.80 1.71
CA ALA A 209 -21.82 -8.88 2.32
C ALA A 209 -22.58 -9.57 3.46
N GLY A 210 -23.55 -8.87 4.05
CA GLY A 210 -24.36 -9.33 5.17
C GLY A 210 -25.26 -8.21 5.71
N TRP A 211 -25.84 -8.48 6.87
CA TRP A 211 -26.65 -7.51 7.60
C TRP A 211 -26.09 -7.25 8.98
N PHE A 212 -26.34 -6.05 9.52
CA PHE A 212 -26.13 -5.75 10.94
C PHE A 212 -27.40 -5.26 11.64
N VAL A 213 -27.61 -5.74 12.88
CA VAL A 213 -28.77 -5.38 13.71
C VAL A 213 -28.38 -5.12 15.16
N VAL A 214 -29.22 -4.34 15.85
CA VAL A 214 -29.14 -4.09 17.31
C VAL A 214 -30.42 -4.60 17.98
N SER A 215 -31.49 -3.81 17.88
CA SER A 215 -32.74 -4.04 18.61
C SER A 215 -33.50 -5.29 18.18
N ALA A 216 -33.38 -5.71 16.90
CA ALA A 216 -34.02 -6.92 16.40
C ALA A 216 -33.59 -8.19 17.15
N ILE A 217 -32.38 -8.18 17.75
CA ILE A 217 -31.89 -9.26 18.63
C ILE A 217 -31.96 -8.82 20.10
N ALA A 218 -31.35 -7.68 20.45
CA ALA A 218 -31.18 -7.28 21.84
C ALA A 218 -32.50 -7.01 22.58
N ALA A 219 -33.52 -6.52 21.86
CA ALA A 219 -34.84 -6.22 22.41
C ALA A 219 -35.89 -7.32 22.16
N ALA A 220 -35.55 -8.39 21.40
CA ALA A 220 -36.47 -9.51 21.17
C ALA A 220 -36.78 -10.25 22.48
N ASP A 221 -37.96 -10.86 22.64
CA ASP A 221 -38.26 -11.67 23.84
C ASP A 221 -37.29 -12.85 23.98
N ASP A 222 -36.91 -13.44 22.84
CA ASP A 222 -35.97 -14.55 22.72
C ASP A 222 -34.86 -14.18 21.70
N PRO A 223 -33.72 -13.64 22.18
CA PRO A 223 -32.61 -13.24 21.31
C PRO A 223 -32.03 -14.39 20.48
N GLU A 224 -31.97 -15.61 21.02
CA GLU A 224 -31.42 -16.78 20.32
C GLU A 224 -32.29 -17.10 19.10
N ARG A 225 -33.60 -17.23 19.33
CA ARG A 225 -34.56 -17.49 18.25
C ARG A 225 -34.63 -16.35 17.24
N ALA A 226 -34.50 -15.10 17.69
CA ALA A 226 -34.47 -13.94 16.79
C ALA A 226 -33.23 -13.96 15.89
N THR A 227 -32.04 -14.24 16.44
CA THR A 227 -30.82 -14.38 15.65
C THR A 227 -30.92 -15.53 14.67
N ALA A 228 -31.39 -16.71 15.11
CA ALA A 228 -31.57 -17.87 14.24
C ALA A 228 -32.50 -17.56 13.07
N ALA A 229 -33.63 -16.87 13.31
CA ALA A 229 -34.56 -16.49 12.25
C ALA A 229 -33.93 -15.58 11.19
N LEU A 230 -33.09 -14.61 11.59
CA LEU A 230 -32.36 -13.74 10.67
C LEU A 230 -31.31 -14.53 9.86
N VAL A 231 -30.57 -15.43 10.51
CA VAL A 231 -29.55 -16.28 9.86
C VAL A 231 -30.20 -17.23 8.85
N ASP A 232 -31.31 -17.86 9.22
CA ASP A 232 -32.03 -18.79 8.36
C ASP A 232 -32.65 -18.07 7.15
N ALA A 233 -33.26 -16.89 7.36
CA ALA A 233 -33.80 -16.08 6.27
C ALA A 233 -32.72 -15.66 5.25
N TRP A 234 -31.48 -15.41 5.70
CA TRP A 234 -30.36 -15.12 4.80
C TRP A 234 -29.93 -16.38 4.03
N ARG A 235 -29.75 -17.50 4.74
CA ARG A 235 -29.31 -18.76 4.15
C ARG A 235 -30.31 -19.34 3.15
N GLU A 236 -31.60 -19.18 3.39
CA GLU A 236 -32.65 -19.65 2.47
C GLU A 236 -32.53 -19.00 1.09
N VAL A 237 -32.08 -17.74 1.03
CA VAL A 237 -31.95 -16.98 -0.22
C VAL A 237 -30.56 -17.08 -0.84
N ARG A 238 -29.50 -16.90 -0.05
CA ARG A 238 -28.11 -16.79 -0.56
C ARG A 238 -27.25 -18.02 -0.29
N GLY A 239 -27.69 -18.93 0.56
CA GLY A 239 -26.93 -20.09 1.00
C GLY A 239 -25.70 -19.73 1.83
N ASP A 240 -24.67 -20.58 1.76
CA ASP A 240 -23.47 -20.47 2.58
C ASP A 240 -22.28 -19.71 1.93
N GLY A 241 -22.52 -19.05 0.78
CA GLY A 241 -21.50 -18.25 0.11
C GLY A 241 -20.99 -17.11 0.99
N ARG A 242 -19.66 -16.93 1.05
CA ARG A 242 -19.00 -15.84 1.80
C ARG A 242 -18.66 -14.67 0.89
N HIS A 243 -18.57 -13.48 1.48
CA HIS A 243 -18.04 -12.30 0.82
C HIS A 243 -16.51 -12.43 0.60
N GLY A 244 -15.97 -11.65 -0.32
CA GLY A 244 -14.52 -11.48 -0.46
C GLY A 244 -13.92 -10.67 0.70
N TYR A 245 -12.60 -10.55 0.71
CA TYR A 245 -11.87 -9.78 1.72
C TYR A 245 -11.13 -8.62 1.04
N ALA A 246 -11.00 -7.50 1.75
CA ALA A 246 -10.12 -6.42 1.33
C ALA A 246 -8.69 -6.96 1.14
N GLN A 247 -7.95 -6.43 0.17
CA GLN A 247 -6.54 -6.79 0.03
C GLN A 247 -5.79 -6.34 1.30
N SER A 248 -5.29 -7.31 2.07
CA SER A 248 -4.31 -7.05 3.11
C SER A 248 -2.96 -6.83 2.46
N VAL A 249 -2.22 -5.80 2.88
CA VAL A 249 -0.77 -5.76 2.65
C VAL A 249 -0.19 -7.01 3.31
N SER A 250 0.44 -7.87 2.52
CA SER A 250 1.00 -9.16 2.96
C SER A 250 2.03 -8.97 4.07
N ASP A 251 1.89 -9.77 5.13
CA ASP A 251 2.81 -9.98 6.27
C ASP A 251 3.55 -8.72 6.81
N PRO A 252 3.29 -8.25 8.06
CA PRO A 252 4.03 -7.14 8.68
C PRO A 252 5.55 -7.38 8.83
N HIS A 253 6.04 -8.58 8.51
CA HIS A 253 7.47 -8.91 8.44
C HIS A 253 8.01 -9.06 7.02
N ALA A 254 7.16 -9.10 5.98
CA ALA A 254 7.58 -9.20 4.59
C ALA A 254 7.69 -7.79 3.96
N MET A 255 8.78 -7.10 4.29
CA MET A 255 9.17 -5.89 3.57
C MET A 255 9.53 -6.29 2.13
N PRO A 256 8.90 -5.70 1.09
CA PRO A 256 9.29 -5.96 -0.30
C PRO A 256 10.77 -5.67 -0.51
N ALA A 257 11.40 -6.41 -1.41
CA ALA A 257 12.84 -6.33 -1.61
C ALA A 257 13.17 -5.70 -2.97
N ALA A 258 14.10 -4.74 -3.00
CA ALA A 258 14.61 -4.18 -4.25
C ALA A 258 16.12 -4.36 -4.34
N LEU A 259 16.59 -4.71 -5.54
CA LEU A 259 18.00 -4.91 -5.83
C LEU A 259 18.57 -3.72 -6.57
N THR A 260 19.72 -3.18 -6.13
CA THR A 260 20.55 -2.31 -6.97
C THR A 260 21.74 -3.08 -7.57
N ILE A 261 22.01 -2.87 -8.86
CA ILE A 261 23.21 -3.34 -9.54
C ILE A 261 23.96 -2.11 -10.05
N ALA A 262 25.05 -1.74 -9.37
CA ALA A 262 25.79 -0.52 -9.68
C ALA A 262 27.24 -0.55 -9.16
N THR A 263 28.00 0.52 -9.44
CA THR A 263 29.27 0.79 -8.77
C THR A 263 29.08 1.34 -7.35
N THR A 264 30.11 1.20 -6.51
CA THR A 264 30.15 1.91 -5.23
C THR A 264 30.38 3.41 -5.43
N ASP A 265 30.02 4.21 -4.42
CA ASP A 265 30.56 5.55 -4.17
C ASP A 265 31.03 5.58 -2.72
N SER A 266 32.34 5.76 -2.51
CA SER A 266 32.93 5.70 -1.17
C SER A 266 32.46 6.82 -0.23
N SER A 267 31.92 7.94 -0.76
CA SER A 267 31.31 8.99 0.07
C SER A 267 29.87 8.72 0.48
N GLY A 268 29.22 7.76 -0.20
CA GLY A 268 27.82 7.42 0.04
C GLY A 268 26.79 8.40 -0.55
N GLY A 269 27.20 9.28 -1.47
CA GLY A 269 26.31 10.25 -2.12
C GLY A 269 25.67 9.79 -3.44
N ALA A 270 26.25 8.80 -4.10
CA ALA A 270 25.71 8.15 -5.30
C ALA A 270 25.91 6.61 -5.24
N GLY A 271 25.73 5.93 -6.37
CA GLY A 271 25.94 4.50 -6.52
C GLY A 271 25.09 3.66 -5.56
N ILE A 272 25.57 2.47 -5.22
CA ILE A 272 24.87 1.52 -4.34
C ILE A 272 24.45 2.15 -3.02
N ALA A 273 25.27 3.02 -2.42
CA ALA A 273 24.99 3.61 -1.13
C ALA A 273 23.78 4.58 -1.18
N ALA A 274 23.68 5.41 -2.22
CA ALA A 274 22.52 6.27 -2.43
C ALA A 274 21.27 5.43 -2.73
N ASP A 275 21.43 4.39 -3.55
CA ASP A 275 20.34 3.49 -3.92
C ASP A 275 19.72 2.80 -2.69
N LEU A 276 20.56 2.23 -1.82
CA LEU A 276 20.10 1.55 -0.60
C LEU A 276 19.43 2.52 0.39
N LYS A 277 19.95 3.75 0.52
CA LYS A 277 19.32 4.79 1.36
C LYS A 277 17.95 5.18 0.81
N ALA A 278 17.85 5.36 -0.50
CA ALA A 278 16.58 5.69 -1.15
C ALA A 278 15.55 4.55 -1.01
N MET A 279 15.97 3.29 -1.19
CA MET A 279 15.09 2.12 -0.98
C MET A 279 14.59 2.05 0.46
N LEU A 280 15.49 2.19 1.44
CA LEU A 280 15.11 2.16 2.86
C LEU A 280 14.17 3.31 3.23
N ALA A 281 14.43 4.53 2.73
CA ALA A 281 13.60 5.69 3.00
C ALA A 281 12.20 5.62 2.35
N ASN A 282 11.98 4.66 1.43
CA ASN A 282 10.70 4.39 0.79
C ASN A 282 10.17 2.99 1.19
N ASP A 283 10.48 2.53 2.40
CA ASP A 283 9.93 1.32 3.03
C ASP A 283 10.20 -0.01 2.29
N VAL A 284 11.33 -0.10 1.59
CA VAL A 284 11.75 -1.29 0.84
C VAL A 284 13.10 -1.81 1.34
N PHE A 285 13.23 -3.14 1.42
CA PHE A 285 14.47 -3.80 1.80
C PHE A 285 15.46 -3.73 0.64
N GLY A 286 16.47 -2.87 0.77
CA GLY A 286 17.51 -2.71 -0.25
C GLY A 286 18.56 -3.83 -0.20
N MET A 287 18.81 -4.44 -1.36
CA MET A 287 19.90 -5.39 -1.61
C MET A 287 20.84 -4.84 -2.69
N CYS A 288 22.06 -5.38 -2.80
CA CYS A 288 22.99 -4.90 -3.82
C CYS A 288 23.82 -5.99 -4.49
N VAL A 289 24.17 -5.74 -5.75
CA VAL A 289 25.26 -6.39 -6.49
C VAL A 289 26.28 -5.32 -6.84
N VAL A 290 27.53 -5.52 -6.41
CA VAL A 290 28.63 -4.62 -6.71
C VAL A 290 29.18 -4.93 -8.10
N ALA A 291 28.94 -4.04 -9.06
CA ALA A 291 29.43 -4.14 -10.44
C ALA A 291 30.83 -3.53 -10.65
N GLY A 292 31.26 -2.69 -9.72
CA GLY A 292 32.57 -2.04 -9.73
C GLY A 292 32.79 -1.24 -8.44
N ILE A 293 34.05 -0.98 -8.13
CA ILE A 293 34.46 -0.23 -6.93
C ILE A 293 35.06 1.09 -7.39
N THR A 294 34.65 2.19 -6.75
CA THR A 294 35.24 3.51 -6.97
C THR A 294 35.93 4.03 -5.71
N ALA A 295 37.10 4.64 -5.89
CA ALA A 295 37.60 5.64 -4.98
C ALA A 295 36.98 6.98 -5.41
N GLN A 296 35.94 7.40 -4.71
CA GLN A 296 35.10 8.54 -5.08
C GLN A 296 34.72 9.33 -3.83
N ASN A 297 34.61 10.64 -3.98
CA ASN A 297 34.01 11.54 -3.00
C ASN A 297 33.31 12.72 -3.69
N THR A 298 32.83 13.69 -2.93
CA THR A 298 32.09 14.86 -3.44
C THR A 298 32.89 15.71 -4.44
N THR A 299 34.22 15.52 -4.53
CA THR A 299 35.09 16.24 -5.49
C THR A 299 35.32 15.48 -6.80
N GLY A 300 34.81 14.24 -6.92
CA GLY A 300 34.87 13.44 -8.14
C GLY A 300 35.34 12.01 -7.91
N VAL A 301 35.58 11.30 -9.02
CA VAL A 301 36.11 9.92 -9.05
C VAL A 301 37.62 9.96 -9.24
N GLN A 302 38.37 9.36 -8.31
CA GLN A 302 39.84 9.29 -8.37
C GLN A 302 40.35 7.96 -8.95
N ALA A 303 39.61 6.88 -8.76
CA ALA A 303 39.91 5.58 -9.36
C ALA A 303 38.64 4.74 -9.50
N ILE A 304 38.65 3.83 -10.47
CA ILE A 304 37.58 2.86 -10.70
C ILE A 304 38.21 1.50 -11.03
N ALA A 305 37.63 0.45 -10.46
CA ALA A 305 38.02 -0.93 -10.72
C ALA A 305 36.76 -1.79 -10.97
N PRO A 306 36.67 -2.51 -12.10
CA PRO A 306 35.56 -3.42 -12.35
C PRO A 306 35.62 -4.62 -11.39
N VAL A 307 34.46 -5.15 -11.03
CA VAL A 307 34.36 -6.48 -10.40
C VAL A 307 34.37 -7.54 -11.50
N ASP A 308 34.95 -8.72 -11.21
CA ASP A 308 34.97 -9.84 -12.15
C ASP A 308 33.53 -10.21 -12.58
N PRO A 309 33.24 -10.33 -13.89
CA PRO A 309 31.88 -10.63 -14.38
C PRO A 309 31.28 -11.93 -13.83
N THR A 310 32.11 -12.94 -13.55
CA THR A 310 31.65 -14.19 -12.94
C THR A 310 31.17 -13.95 -11.52
N LEU A 311 31.89 -13.12 -10.75
CA LEU A 311 31.49 -12.74 -9.40
C LEU A 311 30.25 -11.84 -9.41
N VAL A 312 30.09 -10.96 -10.42
CA VAL A 312 28.84 -10.20 -10.62
C VAL A 312 27.66 -11.16 -10.82
N ALA A 313 27.81 -12.16 -11.71
CA ALA A 313 26.77 -13.17 -11.92
C ALA A 313 26.44 -13.96 -10.65
N GLN A 314 27.46 -14.39 -9.90
CA GLN A 314 27.28 -15.12 -8.63
C GLN A 314 26.56 -14.30 -7.55
N GLN A 315 26.80 -12.98 -7.49
CA GLN A 315 26.06 -12.10 -6.58
C GLN A 315 24.58 -12.04 -6.95
N ILE A 316 24.25 -11.93 -8.25
CA ILE A 316 22.86 -11.96 -8.74
C ILE A 316 22.20 -13.30 -8.40
N ASP A 317 22.87 -14.42 -8.71
CA ASP A 317 22.36 -15.75 -8.38
C ASP A 317 22.07 -15.89 -6.88
N SER A 318 22.99 -15.41 -6.02
CA SER A 318 22.84 -15.51 -4.57
C SER A 318 21.64 -14.74 -4.01
N VAL A 319 21.35 -13.54 -4.51
CA VAL A 319 20.20 -12.76 -4.02
C VAL A 319 18.89 -13.31 -4.58
N PHE A 320 18.84 -13.70 -5.85
CA PHE A 320 17.62 -14.23 -6.46
C PHE A 320 17.21 -15.60 -5.91
N ASP A 321 18.17 -16.41 -5.45
CA ASP A 321 17.92 -17.74 -4.88
C ASP A 321 17.41 -17.71 -3.41
N ASP A 322 17.60 -16.60 -2.68
CA ASP A 322 17.22 -16.46 -1.26
C ASP A 322 16.14 -15.38 -1.04
N ILE A 323 16.53 -14.11 -1.20
CA ILE A 323 15.63 -12.95 -1.06
C ILE A 323 15.36 -12.39 -2.45
N ARG A 324 14.44 -13.03 -3.17
CA ARG A 324 14.13 -12.64 -4.56
C ARG A 324 13.60 -11.19 -4.60
N PRO A 325 14.23 -10.29 -5.37
CA PRO A 325 13.77 -8.91 -5.46
C PRO A 325 12.47 -8.78 -6.27
N ASP A 326 11.58 -7.90 -5.81
CA ASP A 326 10.36 -7.48 -6.50
C ASP A 326 10.65 -6.40 -7.56
N ALA A 327 11.77 -5.68 -7.44
CA ALA A 327 12.26 -4.74 -8.45
C ALA A 327 13.79 -4.70 -8.50
N THR A 328 14.35 -4.37 -9.67
CA THR A 328 15.80 -4.24 -9.88
C THR A 328 16.14 -2.90 -10.50
N LYS A 329 16.92 -2.08 -9.80
CA LYS A 329 17.51 -0.86 -10.33
C LYS A 329 18.92 -1.15 -10.87
N ILE A 330 19.20 -0.69 -12.08
CA ILE A 330 20.52 -0.79 -12.70
C ILE A 330 21.08 0.63 -12.84
N GLY A 331 22.25 0.85 -12.24
CA GLY A 331 23.02 2.09 -12.39
C GLY A 331 24.26 1.88 -13.27
N VAL A 332 25.36 2.54 -12.89
CA VAL A 332 26.65 2.42 -13.60
C VAL A 332 27.21 1.01 -13.46
N ILE A 333 27.47 0.35 -14.59
CA ILE A 333 28.18 -0.94 -14.67
C ILE A 333 29.45 -0.74 -15.50
N VAL A 334 30.59 -1.20 -14.98
CA VAL A 334 31.89 -1.04 -15.66
C VAL A 334 32.17 -2.27 -16.53
N GLY A 335 32.27 -2.05 -17.84
CA GLY A 335 32.70 -3.04 -18.82
C GLY A 335 31.57 -3.88 -19.44
N ALA A 336 31.70 -4.15 -20.74
CA ALA A 336 30.71 -4.88 -21.52
C ALA A 336 30.45 -6.31 -20.98
N ALA A 337 31.49 -7.01 -20.53
CA ALA A 337 31.35 -8.36 -20.00
C ALA A 337 30.45 -8.43 -18.74
N SER A 338 30.55 -7.43 -17.85
CA SER A 338 29.68 -7.34 -16.67
C SER A 338 28.24 -7.00 -17.07
N ILE A 339 28.05 -6.12 -18.06
CA ILE A 339 26.73 -5.80 -18.62
C ILE A 339 26.06 -7.06 -19.20
N GLU A 340 26.80 -7.87 -19.96
CA GLU A 340 26.27 -9.12 -20.50
C GLU A 340 25.94 -10.13 -19.41
N ALA A 341 26.81 -10.29 -18.41
CA ALA A 341 26.55 -11.17 -17.27
C ALA A 341 25.29 -10.77 -16.50
N VAL A 342 25.08 -9.46 -16.28
CA VAL A 342 23.85 -8.93 -15.66
C VAL A 342 22.63 -9.25 -16.51
N ALA A 343 22.67 -8.96 -17.82
CA ALA A 343 21.57 -9.24 -18.73
C ALA A 343 21.19 -10.73 -18.75
N ASP A 344 22.20 -11.61 -18.86
CA ASP A 344 22.01 -13.06 -18.85
C ASP A 344 21.32 -13.54 -17.57
N ARG A 345 21.75 -13.03 -16.42
CA ARG A 345 21.19 -13.45 -15.13
C ARG A 345 19.82 -12.89 -14.85
N LEU A 346 19.54 -11.63 -15.18
CA LEU A 346 18.20 -11.08 -15.03
C LEU A 346 17.19 -11.82 -15.91
N GLN A 347 17.58 -12.19 -17.13
CA GLN A 347 16.72 -12.99 -18.00
C GLN A 347 16.54 -14.43 -17.46
N ALA A 348 17.61 -15.07 -16.99
CA ALA A 348 17.55 -16.44 -16.45
C ALA A 348 16.64 -16.54 -15.22
N HIS A 349 16.66 -15.52 -14.35
CA HIS A 349 15.83 -15.45 -13.15
C HIS A 349 14.42 -14.88 -13.40
N GLY A 350 14.12 -14.43 -14.63
CA GLY A 350 12.86 -13.79 -14.98
C GLY A 350 12.58 -12.57 -14.09
N ALA A 351 13.59 -11.70 -13.92
CA ALA A 351 13.47 -10.52 -13.08
C ALA A 351 12.38 -9.58 -13.61
N ALA A 352 11.60 -9.02 -12.69
CA ALA A 352 10.52 -8.07 -12.96
C ALA A 352 10.91 -6.65 -12.54
N ASN A 353 10.14 -5.65 -12.98
CA ASN A 353 10.27 -4.24 -12.58
C ASN A 353 11.71 -3.71 -12.69
N ILE A 354 12.32 -3.89 -13.86
CA ILE A 354 13.71 -3.49 -14.11
C ILE A 354 13.73 -2.00 -14.47
N VAL A 355 14.37 -1.18 -13.64
CA VAL A 355 14.60 0.26 -13.89
C VAL A 355 16.06 0.46 -14.27
N VAL A 356 16.33 0.97 -15.47
CA VAL A 356 17.70 1.23 -15.95
C VAL A 356 17.95 2.73 -16.02
N ASP A 357 18.92 3.21 -15.26
CA ASP A 357 19.46 4.57 -15.38
C ASP A 357 20.68 4.52 -16.31
N PRO A 358 20.56 4.95 -17.58
CA PRO A 358 21.59 4.74 -18.61
C PRO A 358 22.72 5.76 -18.48
N VAL A 359 23.36 5.80 -17.30
CA VAL A 359 24.41 6.75 -16.97
C VAL A 359 25.63 6.49 -17.84
N MET A 360 25.81 7.33 -18.86
CA MET A 360 26.96 7.25 -19.78
C MET A 360 28.14 8.14 -19.34
N VAL A 361 27.85 9.24 -18.63
CA VAL A 361 28.83 10.21 -18.13
C VAL A 361 28.52 10.51 -16.67
N ALA A 362 29.54 10.54 -15.81
CA ALA A 362 29.37 10.90 -14.40
C ALA A 362 28.87 12.35 -14.27
N THR A 363 28.15 12.67 -13.19
CA THR A 363 27.81 14.07 -12.84
C THR A 363 29.06 14.95 -12.71
N SER A 364 30.21 14.37 -12.38
CA SER A 364 31.51 15.03 -12.35
C SER A 364 32.18 15.20 -13.74
N GLY A 365 31.53 14.76 -14.81
CA GLY A 365 32.01 14.86 -16.21
C GLY A 365 32.96 13.76 -16.67
N ALA A 366 33.22 12.72 -15.88
CA ALA A 366 34.06 11.60 -16.29
C ALA A 366 33.30 10.64 -17.22
N GLU A 367 33.89 10.22 -18.33
CA GLU A 367 33.38 9.11 -19.14
C GLU A 367 33.45 7.82 -18.31
N LEU A 368 32.29 7.20 -18.07
CA LEU A 368 32.18 5.99 -17.24
C LEU A 368 32.04 4.71 -18.07
N THR A 369 31.69 4.84 -19.35
CA THR A 369 31.36 3.70 -20.21
C THR A 369 32.05 3.87 -21.57
N GLU A 370 32.85 2.87 -21.95
CA GLU A 370 33.46 2.78 -23.29
C GLU A 370 32.40 2.40 -24.35
N ASP A 371 32.68 2.63 -25.64
CA ASP A 371 31.77 2.32 -26.76
C ASP A 371 31.21 0.88 -26.72
N GLU A 372 32.02 -0.08 -26.29
CA GLU A 372 31.59 -1.48 -26.12
C GLU A 372 30.54 -1.64 -25.02
N GLY A 373 30.68 -0.91 -23.92
CA GLY A 373 29.70 -0.92 -22.83
C GLY A 373 28.38 -0.29 -23.26
N VAL A 374 28.41 0.80 -24.04
CA VAL A 374 27.19 1.41 -24.59
C VAL A 374 26.47 0.45 -25.54
N ARG A 375 27.21 -0.25 -26.41
CA ARG A 375 26.63 -1.29 -27.29
C ARG A 375 26.01 -2.44 -26.49
N ALA A 376 26.69 -2.92 -25.44
CA ALA A 376 26.16 -3.97 -24.59
C ALA A 376 24.89 -3.50 -23.84
N MET A 377 24.90 -2.28 -23.28
CA MET A 377 23.75 -1.73 -22.57
C MET A 377 22.54 -1.59 -23.49
N THR A 378 22.71 -0.95 -24.65
CA THR A 378 21.62 -0.69 -25.61
C THR A 378 21.11 -1.96 -26.28
N GLY A 379 21.97 -2.95 -26.54
CA GLY A 379 21.60 -4.20 -27.19
C GLY A 379 21.10 -5.31 -26.25
N ARG A 380 21.47 -5.28 -24.97
CA ARG A 380 21.20 -6.36 -24.01
C ARG A 380 20.39 -5.95 -22.79
N LEU A 381 20.63 -4.76 -22.21
CA LEU A 381 19.97 -4.34 -20.97
C LEU A 381 18.72 -3.49 -21.19
N LEU A 382 18.78 -2.44 -22.02
CA LEU A 382 17.61 -1.57 -22.26
C LEU A 382 16.38 -2.35 -22.77
N PRO A 383 16.52 -3.38 -23.64
CA PRO A 383 15.39 -4.20 -24.07
C PRO A 383 14.74 -5.04 -22.97
N LEU A 384 15.43 -5.28 -21.85
CA LEU A 384 14.88 -6.01 -20.69
C LEU A 384 14.15 -5.08 -19.71
N ALA A 385 14.33 -3.77 -19.84
CA ALA A 385 13.83 -2.80 -18.87
C ALA A 385 12.29 -2.76 -18.84
N THR A 386 11.73 -2.52 -17.66
CA THR A 386 10.38 -1.98 -17.51
C THR A 386 10.38 -0.48 -17.80
N LEU A 387 11.38 0.23 -17.26
CA LEU A 387 11.56 1.67 -17.42
C LEU A 387 13.03 2.00 -17.66
N ILE A 388 13.30 2.90 -18.61
CA ILE A 388 14.60 3.57 -18.72
C ILE A 388 14.47 5.05 -18.34
N THR A 389 15.46 5.61 -17.65
CA THR A 389 15.39 6.96 -17.10
C THR A 389 16.50 7.90 -17.61
N PRO A 390 16.66 8.14 -18.92
CA PRO A 390 17.73 9.00 -19.43
C PRO A 390 17.49 10.49 -19.09
N ASN A 391 18.56 11.23 -18.76
CA ASN A 391 18.53 12.69 -18.79
C ASN A 391 18.61 13.22 -20.24
N ILE A 392 18.52 14.54 -20.44
CA ILE A 392 18.58 15.14 -21.79
C ILE A 392 19.86 14.73 -22.56
N PRO A 393 21.09 14.91 -22.03
CA PRO A 393 22.30 14.45 -22.72
C PRO A 393 22.28 12.98 -23.11
N GLU A 394 21.81 12.10 -22.21
CA GLU A 394 21.71 10.66 -22.44
C GLU A 394 20.67 10.34 -23.52
N ALA A 395 19.50 10.99 -23.47
CA ALA A 395 18.45 10.84 -24.46
C ALA A 395 18.94 11.30 -25.84
N CYS A 396 19.70 12.40 -25.92
CA CYS A 396 20.33 12.86 -27.16
C CYS A 396 21.29 11.81 -27.73
N ALA A 397 22.15 11.22 -26.89
CA ALA A 397 23.10 10.20 -27.31
C ALA A 397 22.41 8.90 -27.77
N LEU A 398 21.36 8.46 -27.06
CA LEU A 398 20.61 7.24 -27.40
C LEU A 398 19.75 7.40 -28.67
N THR A 399 19.20 8.60 -28.91
CA THR A 399 18.30 8.85 -30.04
C THR A 399 18.97 9.46 -31.27
N GLY A 400 20.19 9.98 -31.12
CA GLY A 400 20.89 10.79 -32.13
C GLY A 400 20.18 12.12 -32.44
N MET A 401 19.27 12.57 -31.57
CA MET A 401 18.46 13.78 -31.74
C MET A 401 18.93 14.89 -30.79
N ALA A 402 18.91 16.14 -31.25
CA ALA A 402 19.06 17.28 -30.36
C ALA A 402 17.71 17.58 -29.67
N ILE A 403 17.74 17.84 -28.37
CA ILE A 403 16.56 18.16 -27.56
C ILE A 403 16.69 19.59 -27.06
N ALA A 404 15.84 20.50 -27.54
CA ALA A 404 15.85 21.91 -27.17
C ALA A 404 14.63 22.35 -26.36
N GLY A 405 13.60 21.51 -26.24
CA GLY A 405 12.41 21.84 -25.47
C GLY A 405 11.43 20.70 -25.28
N ARG A 406 10.28 21.03 -24.68
CA ARG A 406 9.22 20.09 -24.26
C ARG A 406 8.82 19.10 -25.37
N GLY A 407 8.51 19.60 -26.57
CA GLY A 407 8.11 18.75 -27.70
C GLY A 407 9.20 17.80 -28.20
N ASP A 408 10.47 18.20 -28.11
CA ASP A 408 11.59 17.33 -28.46
C ASP A 408 11.78 16.23 -27.42
N MET A 409 11.54 16.51 -26.14
CA MET A 409 11.58 15.50 -25.08
C MET A 409 10.51 14.42 -25.30
N GLU A 410 9.27 14.80 -25.64
CA GLU A 410 8.23 13.81 -25.99
C GLU A 410 8.66 12.95 -27.19
N THR A 411 9.22 13.61 -28.22
CA THR A 411 9.69 12.92 -29.43
C THR A 411 10.81 11.95 -29.10
N ALA A 412 11.76 12.35 -28.27
CA ALA A 412 12.84 11.50 -27.79
C ALA A 412 12.30 10.32 -26.98
N ALA A 413 11.39 10.55 -26.03
CA ALA A 413 10.77 9.50 -25.23
C ALA A 413 10.07 8.45 -26.12
N ARG A 414 9.27 8.88 -27.11
CA ARG A 414 8.62 7.97 -28.06
C ARG A 414 9.62 7.19 -28.92
N ARG A 415 10.71 7.81 -29.35
CA ARG A 415 11.78 7.13 -30.11
C ARG A 415 12.46 6.06 -29.27
N LEU A 416 12.73 6.36 -28.00
CA LEU A 416 13.33 5.41 -27.05
C LEU A 416 12.41 4.19 -26.84
N VAL A 417 11.12 4.42 -26.61
CA VAL A 417 10.11 3.35 -26.52
C VAL A 417 10.11 2.48 -27.77
N THR A 418 10.15 3.11 -28.96
CA THR A 418 10.17 2.38 -30.23
C THR A 418 11.45 1.56 -30.41
N ALA A 419 12.60 2.10 -29.97
CA ALA A 419 13.90 1.47 -30.13
C ALA A 419 14.10 0.27 -29.20
N TYR A 420 13.60 0.35 -27.96
CA TYR A 420 13.91 -0.63 -26.91
C TYR A 420 12.70 -1.42 -26.42
N GLY A 421 11.47 -1.03 -26.75
CA GLY A 421 10.25 -1.76 -26.39
C GLY A 421 9.79 -1.58 -24.94
N CYS A 422 10.44 -0.71 -24.18
CA CYS A 422 10.16 -0.43 -22.77
C CYS A 422 9.69 1.02 -22.56
N ALA A 423 9.15 1.33 -21.39
CA ALA A 423 8.78 2.71 -21.06
C ALA A 423 10.03 3.59 -20.93
N ALA A 424 9.91 4.86 -21.28
CA ALA A 424 11.02 5.82 -21.20
C ALA A 424 10.61 7.10 -20.48
N LEU A 425 11.30 7.43 -19.39
CA LEU A 425 11.17 8.68 -18.64
C LEU A 425 12.36 9.60 -18.97
N VAL A 426 12.15 10.58 -19.85
CA VAL A 426 13.17 11.57 -20.20
C VAL A 426 13.18 12.67 -19.15
N LYS A 427 14.30 12.78 -18.42
CA LYS A 427 14.44 13.69 -17.28
C LYS A 427 14.87 15.09 -17.71
N GLY A 428 14.12 16.12 -17.34
CA GLY A 428 14.31 17.49 -17.83
C GLY A 428 15.39 18.33 -17.14
N GLY A 429 15.82 17.94 -15.94
CA GLY A 429 16.58 18.76 -14.97
C GLY A 429 17.91 19.41 -15.41
N HIS A 430 18.31 19.33 -16.67
CA HIS A 430 19.54 19.91 -17.23
C HIS A 430 19.33 21.01 -18.30
N GLY A 431 18.11 21.37 -18.74
CA GLY A 431 18.05 22.26 -19.91
C GLY A 431 16.75 22.93 -20.38
N VAL A 432 15.61 22.86 -19.69
CA VAL A 432 14.39 23.51 -20.20
C VAL A 432 13.53 24.05 -19.05
N ASP A 433 13.80 25.28 -18.59
CA ASP A 433 13.03 26.13 -17.65
C ASP A 433 12.56 25.55 -16.28
N ASP A 434 12.33 24.25 -16.13
CA ASP A 434 11.81 23.54 -14.95
C ASP A 434 12.47 22.14 -14.78
N ALA A 435 12.08 21.39 -13.73
CA ALA A 435 12.54 20.02 -13.47
C ALA A 435 11.48 18.99 -13.89
N SER A 436 10.79 19.26 -15.00
CA SER A 436 9.70 18.42 -15.50
C SER A 436 10.23 17.24 -16.30
N ASP A 437 9.59 16.08 -16.12
CA ASP A 437 9.96 14.83 -16.79
C ASP A 437 8.81 14.34 -17.66
N VAL A 438 9.11 13.64 -18.74
CA VAL A 438 8.09 13.05 -19.62
C VAL A 438 8.25 11.56 -19.73
N LEU A 439 7.18 10.84 -19.44
CA LEU A 439 7.04 9.41 -19.62
C LEU A 439 6.35 9.12 -20.95
N ALA A 440 6.93 8.22 -21.74
CA ALA A 440 6.25 7.58 -22.85
C ALA A 440 6.13 6.07 -22.58
N MET A 441 4.97 5.50 -22.91
CA MET A 441 4.65 4.09 -22.70
C MET A 441 4.61 3.31 -24.03
N PRO A 442 4.82 1.98 -24.00
CA PRO A 442 4.71 1.12 -25.19
C PRO A 442 3.35 1.17 -25.90
N ASP A 443 2.27 1.50 -25.19
CA ASP A 443 0.93 1.68 -25.77
C ASP A 443 0.73 3.02 -26.50
N GLY A 444 1.76 3.88 -26.49
CA GLY A 444 1.76 5.19 -27.12
C GLY A 444 1.26 6.34 -26.24
N SER A 445 0.80 6.06 -25.02
CA SER A 445 0.44 7.10 -24.04
C SER A 445 1.67 7.89 -23.60
N VAL A 446 1.46 9.17 -23.27
CA VAL A 446 2.48 10.09 -22.80
C VAL A 446 1.93 10.87 -21.62
N GLN A 447 2.75 11.00 -20.58
CA GLN A 447 2.42 11.72 -19.35
C GLN A 447 3.57 12.61 -18.92
N TRP A 448 3.22 13.82 -18.51
CA TRP A 448 4.15 14.78 -17.93
C TRP A 448 4.09 14.77 -16.42
N PHE A 449 5.26 14.82 -15.81
CA PHE A 449 5.44 14.95 -14.37
C PHE A 449 6.13 16.28 -14.10
N GLU A 450 5.30 17.29 -13.83
CA GLU A 450 5.77 18.65 -13.55
C GLU A 450 6.65 18.68 -12.29
N GLY A 451 7.75 19.42 -12.34
CA GLY A 451 8.70 19.52 -11.23
C GLY A 451 9.29 20.91 -11.07
N GLU A 452 9.38 21.38 -9.83
CA GLU A 452 10.06 22.63 -9.51
C GLU A 452 11.57 22.42 -9.47
N ARG A 453 12.33 23.35 -10.07
CA ARG A 453 13.78 23.38 -9.91
C ARG A 453 14.13 23.94 -8.54
N ILE A 454 14.74 23.12 -7.70
CA ILE A 454 15.24 23.52 -6.38
C ILE A 454 16.66 24.08 -6.54
N ASP A 455 16.91 25.27 -6.00
CA ASP A 455 18.24 25.88 -5.95
C ASP A 455 19.08 25.23 -4.84
N ASN A 456 19.58 24.03 -5.15
CA ASN A 456 20.45 23.25 -4.29
C ASN A 456 21.75 22.94 -5.06
N PRO A 457 22.94 23.32 -4.56
CA PRO A 457 24.22 22.98 -5.20
C PRO A 457 24.59 21.50 -5.04
N ASP A 458 24.04 20.81 -4.03
CA ASP A 458 24.31 19.43 -3.64
C ASP A 458 23.38 18.45 -4.38
N THR A 459 23.62 18.33 -5.68
CA THR A 459 22.81 17.53 -6.62
C THR A 459 23.45 16.19 -6.99
N HIS A 460 24.52 15.81 -6.28
CA HIS A 460 25.22 14.55 -6.53
C HIS A 460 24.26 13.38 -6.27
N GLY A 461 24.11 12.51 -7.26
CA GLY A 461 23.22 11.34 -7.17
C GLY A 461 21.73 11.60 -7.41
N THR A 462 21.30 12.79 -7.87
CA THR A 462 19.88 13.10 -8.19
C THR A 462 19.22 12.05 -9.10
N GLY A 463 19.84 11.74 -10.24
CA GLY A 463 19.34 10.74 -11.19
C GLY A 463 19.26 9.32 -10.61
N CYS A 464 20.28 8.91 -9.87
CA CYS A 464 20.33 7.60 -9.21
C CYS A 464 19.26 7.48 -8.11
N THR A 465 19.06 8.56 -7.35
CA THR A 465 18.06 8.59 -6.29
C THR A 465 16.64 8.50 -6.85
N LEU A 466 16.36 9.21 -7.95
CA LEU A 466 15.06 9.12 -8.62
C LEU A 466 14.77 7.70 -9.10
N SER A 467 15.70 7.09 -9.84
CA SER A 467 15.52 5.74 -10.38
C SER A 467 15.42 4.68 -9.27
N SER A 468 16.16 4.84 -8.18
CA SER A 468 16.07 3.94 -7.01
C SER A 468 14.76 4.08 -6.25
N ALA A 469 14.24 5.30 -6.09
CA ALA A 469 12.91 5.52 -5.50
C ALA A 469 11.80 4.96 -6.41
N ILE A 470 11.90 5.10 -7.73
CA ILE A 470 10.95 4.46 -8.67
C ILE A 470 10.98 2.94 -8.51
N ALA A 471 12.16 2.33 -8.46
CA ALA A 471 12.29 0.89 -8.25
C ALA A 471 11.70 0.44 -6.91
N ALA A 472 11.87 1.23 -5.84
CA ALA A 472 11.24 0.96 -4.55
C ALA A 472 9.71 0.97 -4.65
N HIS A 473 9.10 2.01 -5.25
CA HIS A 473 7.64 2.05 -5.40
C HIS A 473 7.08 0.95 -6.33
N LEU A 474 7.84 0.54 -7.34
CA LEU A 474 7.48 -0.64 -8.14
C LEU A 474 7.55 -1.93 -7.32
N ALA A 475 8.52 -2.08 -6.41
CA ALA A 475 8.58 -3.21 -5.48
C ALA A 475 7.39 -3.22 -4.50
N LEU A 476 6.87 -2.04 -4.13
CA LEU A 476 5.63 -1.91 -3.34
C LEU A 476 4.36 -2.25 -4.15
N GLY A 477 4.48 -2.53 -5.46
CA GLY A 477 3.37 -2.87 -6.33
C GLY A 477 2.62 -1.66 -6.89
N GLU A 478 3.16 -0.44 -6.78
CA GLU A 478 2.56 0.73 -7.39
C GLU A 478 2.56 0.63 -8.92
N PRO A 479 1.50 1.10 -9.60
CA PRO A 479 1.54 1.36 -11.03
C PRO A 479 2.68 2.32 -11.41
N LEU A 480 3.27 2.15 -12.59
CA LEU A 480 4.49 2.87 -13.00
C LEU A 480 4.37 4.40 -12.93
N ASP A 481 3.22 4.95 -13.33
CA ASP A 481 2.94 6.39 -13.27
C ASP A 481 2.87 6.89 -11.82
N GLN A 482 2.26 6.12 -10.93
CA GLN A 482 2.21 6.41 -9.49
C GLN A 482 3.60 6.30 -8.86
N ALA A 483 4.37 5.26 -9.20
CA ALA A 483 5.73 5.07 -8.73
C ALA A 483 6.64 6.25 -9.09
N ILE A 484 6.51 6.78 -10.32
CA ILE A 484 7.23 7.99 -10.75
C ILE A 484 6.78 9.22 -9.97
N ALA A 485 5.46 9.41 -9.78
CA ALA A 485 4.95 10.54 -9.01
C ALA A 485 5.43 10.51 -7.54
N SER A 486 5.40 9.33 -6.91
CA SER A 486 5.88 9.10 -5.54
C SER A 486 7.38 9.37 -5.42
N ALA A 487 8.18 8.82 -6.34
CA ALA A 487 9.62 9.05 -6.38
C ALA A 487 10.00 10.54 -6.57
N LYS A 488 9.27 11.29 -7.41
CA LYS A 488 9.50 12.74 -7.57
C LYS A 488 9.18 13.54 -6.32
N ARG A 489 8.10 13.18 -5.59
CA ARG A 489 7.77 13.82 -4.30
C ARG A 489 8.90 13.60 -3.29
N TYR A 490 9.36 12.35 -3.15
CA TYR A 490 10.49 11.98 -2.29
C TYR A 490 11.76 12.75 -2.67
N LEU A 491 12.14 12.76 -3.95
CA LEU A 491 13.34 13.47 -4.42
C LEU A 491 13.30 14.97 -4.12
N THR A 492 12.12 15.58 -4.31
CA THR A 492 11.90 17.01 -4.02
C THR A 492 12.10 17.30 -2.53
N GLY A 493 11.64 16.43 -1.65
CA GLY A 493 11.90 16.53 -0.20
C GLY A 493 13.38 16.42 0.13
N ALA A 494 14.09 15.44 -0.45
CA ALA A 494 15.52 15.23 -0.25
C ALA A 494 16.37 16.43 -0.70
N LEU A 495 15.98 17.07 -1.81
CA LEU A 495 16.62 18.29 -2.31
C LEU A 495 16.34 19.50 -1.41
N ARG A 496 15.13 19.64 -0.87
CA ARG A 496 14.75 20.76 0.00
C ARG A 496 15.40 20.71 1.39
N ALA A 497 15.89 19.54 1.80
CA ALA A 497 16.58 19.37 3.09
C ALA A 497 17.96 20.05 3.14
N MET A 498 18.56 20.41 1.99
CA MET A 498 19.79 21.20 1.89
C MET A 498 20.96 20.66 2.75
N LEU A 499 21.20 19.34 2.68
CA LEU A 499 22.31 18.71 3.38
C LEU A 499 23.66 19.19 2.81
N ASP A 500 24.41 19.93 3.62
CA ASP A 500 25.71 20.51 3.25
C ASP A 500 26.86 19.64 3.77
N LEU A 501 27.37 18.76 2.90
CA LEU A 501 28.51 17.87 3.21
C LEU A 501 29.53 17.84 2.08
N GLY A 502 30.82 17.90 2.47
CA GLY A 502 31.94 17.77 1.55
C GLY A 502 32.45 19.12 1.04
N ALA A 503 33.29 19.08 0.01
CA ALA A 503 33.93 20.27 -0.58
C ALA A 503 33.62 20.45 -2.08
N GLY A 504 32.78 19.58 -2.64
CA GLY A 504 32.35 19.62 -4.04
C GLY A 504 30.83 19.57 -4.12
N ALA A 505 30.26 18.89 -5.13
CA ALA A 505 28.82 18.65 -5.16
C ALA A 505 28.48 17.61 -4.08
N GLY A 506 27.84 18.04 -3.01
CA GLY A 506 27.44 17.21 -1.89
C GLY A 506 26.26 16.29 -2.21
N PRO A 507 25.99 15.31 -1.34
CA PRO A 507 24.84 14.43 -1.44
C PRO A 507 23.55 15.12 -1.00
N MET A 508 22.42 14.66 -1.52
CA MET A 508 21.10 15.02 -0.99
C MET A 508 20.83 14.34 0.36
N ASP A 509 19.85 14.84 1.10
CA ASP A 509 19.37 14.16 2.31
C ASP A 509 18.37 13.04 1.96
N HIS A 510 18.91 11.83 1.84
CA HIS A 510 18.09 10.64 1.57
C HIS A 510 17.21 10.28 2.78
N GLY A 511 17.58 10.71 3.99
CA GLY A 511 16.88 10.43 5.23
C GLY A 511 15.89 11.51 5.66
N HIS A 512 15.63 12.54 4.83
CA HIS A 512 14.85 13.72 5.23
C HIS A 512 13.45 13.41 5.83
N ALA A 513 12.84 12.29 5.45
CA ALA A 513 11.54 11.85 5.96
C ALA A 513 11.62 11.00 7.24
N LEU A 514 12.83 10.59 7.65
CA LEU A 514 13.10 9.80 8.85
C LEU A 514 13.44 10.67 10.08
N HIS A 515 13.54 12.00 9.89
CA HIS A 515 14.05 12.96 10.87
C HIS A 515 12.97 13.75 11.58
#